data_AF-A0A2E7D928-F1
#
_entry.id   AF-A0A2E7D928-F1
#
_cell.length_a   1.000
_cell.length_b   1.000
_cell.length_c   1.000
_cell.angle_alpha   90.00
_cell.angle_beta   90.00
_cell.angle_gamma   90.00
#
_symmetry.space_group_name_H-M   'P 1'
#
loop_
_entity.id
_entity.type
_entity.pdbx_description
1 polymer ?
#
loop_
_entity_poly.entity_id
_entity_poly.type
_entity_poly.pdbx_seq_one_letter_code
_entity_poly.pdbx_strand_id
1 'polypeptide(L)'
;MFPQRNRPKENARWRGKVLQISPKGVVTPFAHEFRYPMGLAIDANDNVFATDNQGVQNCFNEINHLVRGRRYGVPSRHEEKHEGKAYQPAIQVPHPLTRSVNGLFMLDKRFPDSSLVGHGVGCEYNGRFLIRFSYHDVGGALQGATYYLTKPSFKDTNANFLGPLCGAVAPNGDVYIGSIHDSGWLGGQNTGSIVRLRRNGDLPNGIREIRAVAGGFDIEFFKPVQANTASAATTYSISGYTRVFQGSYTSPDSGRHRVEVLSAKLSSDSRTVRLNVKELREGYVYEISVKSNTGLWPETGHYTMLTVPK
;
A
#
# COMPACT_ATOMS: atom_id res chain seq x y z
N MET A 1 21.74 15.20 -2.05
CA MET A 1 22.72 15.16 -3.16
C MET A 1 22.20 14.21 -4.24
N PHE A 2 21.97 14.65 -5.49
CA PHE A 2 21.49 13.73 -6.55
C PHE A 2 22.54 12.64 -6.83
N PRO A 3 22.18 11.35 -6.87
CA PRO A 3 23.04 10.31 -7.42
C PRO A 3 23.38 10.66 -8.88
N GLN A 4 24.62 10.44 -9.30
CA GLN A 4 25.08 10.64 -10.70
C GLN A 4 25.03 12.11 -11.16
N ARG A 5 25.64 13.03 -10.41
CA ARG A 5 25.70 14.48 -10.70
C ARG A 5 26.32 14.86 -12.05
N ASN A 6 27.04 13.96 -12.71
CA ASN A 6 27.70 14.25 -13.98
C ASN A 6 27.02 13.56 -15.17
N ARG A 7 25.86 12.91 -14.95
CA ARG A 7 25.13 12.24 -16.03
C ARG A 7 24.57 13.29 -17.01
N PRO A 8 24.83 13.16 -18.32
CA PRO A 8 24.28 14.07 -19.33
C PRO A 8 22.76 14.13 -19.32
N LYS A 9 22.18 15.28 -19.69
CA LYS A 9 20.73 15.53 -19.62
C LYS A 9 19.94 14.53 -20.47
N GLU A 10 20.40 14.25 -21.68
CA GLU A 10 19.83 13.30 -22.62
C GLU A 10 19.73 11.88 -22.04
N ASN A 11 20.67 11.51 -21.16
CA ASN A 11 20.74 10.21 -20.48
C ASN A 11 19.96 10.18 -19.16
N ALA A 12 19.40 11.31 -18.74
CA ALA A 12 18.67 11.47 -17.47
C ALA A 12 17.27 12.09 -17.65
N ARG A 13 16.87 12.46 -18.87
CA ARG A 13 15.61 13.16 -19.17
C ARG A 13 14.35 12.43 -18.72
N TRP A 14 14.41 11.11 -18.60
CA TRP A 14 13.28 10.27 -18.17
C TRP A 14 13.34 9.87 -16.69
N ARG A 15 14.36 10.31 -15.95
CA ARG A 15 14.52 9.95 -14.55
C ARG A 15 13.36 10.49 -13.72
N GLY A 16 12.81 9.64 -12.85
CA GLY A 16 11.70 10.01 -11.97
C GLY A 16 10.38 10.19 -12.71
N LYS A 17 10.21 9.56 -13.87
CA LYS A 17 8.98 9.59 -14.65
C LYS A 17 8.43 8.19 -14.86
N VAL A 18 7.10 8.09 -14.93
CA VAL A 18 6.42 6.94 -15.52
C VAL A 18 6.20 7.26 -16.99
N LEU A 19 6.58 6.35 -17.88
CA LEU A 19 6.53 6.54 -19.33
C LEU A 19 5.42 5.71 -19.95
N GLN A 20 4.68 6.30 -20.88
CA GLN A 20 3.81 5.57 -21.80
C GLN A 20 4.55 5.41 -23.13
N ILE A 21 4.59 4.18 -23.64
CA ILE A 21 5.24 3.86 -24.92
C ILE A 21 4.17 3.26 -25.84
N SER A 22 3.94 3.90 -26.99
CA SER A 22 3.02 3.35 -28.00
C SER A 22 3.63 2.14 -28.73
N PRO A 23 2.82 1.29 -29.39
CA PRO A 23 3.35 0.22 -30.23
C PRO A 23 4.31 0.68 -31.34
N LYS A 24 4.24 1.96 -31.74
CA LYS A 24 5.14 2.60 -32.72
C LYS A 24 6.45 3.11 -32.09
N GLY A 25 6.66 2.92 -30.79
CA GLY A 25 7.86 3.36 -30.07
C GLY A 25 7.85 4.84 -29.64
N VAL A 26 6.75 5.57 -29.84
CA VAL A 26 6.63 6.95 -29.33
C VAL A 26 6.56 6.92 -27.80
N VAL A 27 7.49 7.59 -27.14
CA VAL A 27 7.62 7.69 -25.68
C VAL A 27 7.05 9.02 -25.20
N THR A 28 6.08 8.98 -24.29
CA THR A 28 5.47 10.16 -23.67
C THR A 28 5.48 10.02 -22.15
N PRO A 29 5.96 11.03 -21.39
CA PRO A 29 5.77 11.06 -19.94
C PRO A 29 4.29 10.96 -19.56
N PHE A 30 3.97 9.98 -18.73
CA PHE A 30 2.64 9.83 -18.15
C PHE A 30 2.54 10.56 -16.82
N ALA A 31 3.56 10.42 -15.96
CA ALA A 31 3.61 11.04 -14.63
C ALA A 31 5.06 11.38 -14.27
N HIS A 32 5.22 12.33 -13.34
CA HIS A 32 6.49 13.01 -13.05
C HIS A 32 6.86 12.99 -11.56
N GLU A 33 8.10 13.34 -11.23
CA GLU A 33 8.59 13.56 -9.86
C GLU A 33 8.51 12.34 -8.92
N PHE A 34 8.93 11.17 -9.39
CA PHE A 34 9.13 9.98 -8.54
C PHE A 34 10.59 9.82 -8.09
N ARG A 35 10.77 9.23 -6.91
CA ARG A 35 12.09 8.97 -6.33
C ARG A 35 12.71 7.66 -6.84
N TYR A 36 12.10 6.54 -6.48
CA TYR A 36 12.47 5.18 -6.85
C TYR A 36 11.21 4.33 -7.04
N PRO A 37 10.46 4.58 -8.14
CA PRO A 37 9.32 3.76 -8.48
C PRO A 37 9.79 2.38 -8.96
N MET A 38 9.15 1.31 -8.47
CA MET A 38 9.60 -0.06 -8.73
C MET A 38 8.51 -1.00 -9.27
N GLY A 39 7.24 -0.72 -8.96
CA GLY A 39 6.10 -1.53 -9.35
C GLY A 39 5.07 -0.71 -10.11
N LEU A 40 4.38 -1.37 -11.03
CA LEU A 40 3.22 -0.83 -11.73
C LEU A 40 2.12 -1.89 -11.76
N ALA A 41 0.89 -1.49 -11.50
CA ALA A 41 -0.30 -2.32 -11.65
C ALA A 41 -1.40 -1.55 -12.35
N ILE A 42 -2.28 -2.26 -13.04
CA ILE A 42 -3.48 -1.70 -13.68
C ILE A 42 -4.66 -2.51 -13.18
N ASP A 43 -5.70 -1.83 -12.69
CA ASP A 43 -6.94 -2.48 -12.25
C ASP A 43 -7.90 -2.72 -13.42
N ALA A 44 -9.06 -3.31 -13.12
CA ALA A 44 -10.09 -3.60 -14.12
C ALA A 44 -10.81 -2.35 -14.66
N ASN A 45 -10.57 -1.18 -14.07
CA ASN A 45 -11.13 0.11 -14.47
C ASN A 45 -10.08 1.00 -15.17
N ASP A 46 -8.96 0.42 -15.61
CA ASP A 46 -7.81 1.12 -16.21
C ASP A 46 -7.14 2.16 -15.29
N ASN A 47 -7.39 2.11 -13.98
CA ASN A 47 -6.61 2.90 -13.02
C ASN A 47 -5.20 2.32 -12.97
N VAL A 48 -4.21 3.19 -13.14
CA VAL A 48 -2.79 2.81 -13.10
C VAL A 48 -2.23 3.16 -11.74
N PHE A 49 -1.57 2.22 -11.09
CA PHE A 49 -0.89 2.42 -9.81
C PHE A 49 0.61 2.24 -9.97
N ALA A 50 1.40 3.04 -9.27
CA ALA A 50 2.83 2.82 -9.14
C ALA A 50 3.29 2.91 -7.68
N THR A 51 4.27 2.10 -7.31
CA THR A 51 4.96 2.32 -6.03
C THR A 51 5.95 3.46 -6.13
N ASP A 52 6.24 4.08 -4.99
CA ASP A 52 7.46 4.86 -4.80
C ASP A 52 8.00 4.63 -3.39
N ASN A 53 9.31 4.46 -3.24
CA ASN A 53 9.91 4.09 -1.97
C ASN A 53 10.33 5.29 -1.13
N GLN A 54 10.14 5.18 0.18
CA GLN A 54 10.50 6.18 1.18
C GLN A 54 11.97 6.61 1.05
N GLY A 55 12.20 7.91 1.21
CA GLY A 55 13.52 8.47 1.47
C GLY A 55 13.50 9.99 1.41
N VAL A 56 14.44 10.55 0.66
CA VAL A 56 14.51 12.00 0.42
C VAL A 56 13.19 12.51 -0.15
N GLN A 57 12.56 13.47 0.55
CA GLN A 57 11.28 14.12 0.24
C GLN A 57 10.04 13.22 0.26
N ASN A 58 10.18 11.92 -0.01
CA ASN A 58 9.10 10.94 0.12
C ASN A 58 9.10 10.32 1.53
N CYS A 59 8.18 10.75 2.39
CA CYS A 59 8.16 10.39 3.81
C CYS A 59 7.61 8.97 4.10
N PHE A 60 6.93 8.36 3.14
CA PHE A 60 6.33 7.04 3.23
C PHE A 60 6.81 6.17 2.06
N ASN A 61 6.59 4.85 2.15
CA ASN A 61 6.42 4.10 0.90
C ASN A 61 5.03 4.46 0.36
N GLU A 62 4.87 4.54 -0.93
CA GLU A 62 3.65 5.06 -1.54
C GLU A 62 3.09 4.07 -2.55
N ILE A 63 1.76 4.01 -2.62
CA ILE A 63 1.02 3.45 -3.73
C ILE A 63 0.26 4.63 -4.36
N ASN A 64 0.74 5.06 -5.52
CA ASN A 64 0.30 6.25 -6.22
C ASN A 64 -0.71 5.88 -7.29
N HIS A 65 -1.93 6.41 -7.22
CA HIS A 65 -2.84 6.41 -8.37
C HIS A 65 -2.33 7.42 -9.39
N LEU A 66 -2.03 6.96 -10.60
CA LEU A 66 -1.41 7.75 -11.65
C LEU A 66 -2.46 8.51 -12.47
N VAL A 67 -2.35 9.83 -12.44
CA VAL A 67 -3.15 10.72 -13.29
C VAL A 67 -2.22 11.39 -14.29
N ARG A 68 -2.57 11.33 -15.58
CA ARG A 68 -1.72 11.84 -16.66
C ARG A 68 -1.31 13.30 -16.41
N GLY A 69 -0.01 13.57 -16.56
CA GLY A 69 0.59 14.89 -16.39
C GLY A 69 0.74 15.35 -14.94
N ARG A 70 0.29 14.56 -13.95
CA ARG A 70 0.52 14.88 -12.53
C ARG A 70 1.94 14.54 -12.10
N ARG A 71 2.31 15.11 -10.95
CA ARG A 71 3.64 15.05 -10.34
C ARG A 71 3.55 14.63 -8.88
N TYR A 72 4.51 13.86 -8.41
CA TYR A 72 4.45 13.13 -7.14
C TYR A 72 5.52 13.57 -6.12
N GLY A 73 6.13 14.74 -6.31
CA GLY A 73 6.79 15.49 -5.24
C GLY A 73 8.30 15.28 -5.06
N VAL A 74 8.93 14.37 -5.82
CA VAL A 74 10.39 14.17 -5.81
C VAL A 74 10.99 14.48 -7.18
N PRO A 75 11.31 15.76 -7.48
CA PRO A 75 11.84 16.15 -8.78
C PRO A 75 13.23 15.56 -9.02
N SER A 76 13.45 15.09 -10.24
CA SER A 76 14.79 14.73 -10.71
C SER A 76 15.61 15.99 -11.03
N ARG A 77 16.93 15.84 -11.19
CA ARG A 77 17.83 16.98 -11.49
C ARG A 77 17.42 17.78 -12.73
N HIS A 78 16.88 17.10 -13.74
CA HIS A 78 16.52 17.69 -15.03
C HIS A 78 15.00 17.74 -15.23
N GLU A 79 14.24 17.70 -14.13
CA GLU A 79 12.79 17.79 -14.17
C GLU A 79 12.34 19.12 -14.78
N GLU A 80 11.27 19.09 -15.57
CA GLU A 80 10.66 20.32 -16.07
C GLU A 80 10.06 21.12 -14.91
N LYS A 81 9.87 22.44 -15.11
CA LYS A 81 9.14 23.24 -14.13
C LYS A 81 7.64 22.93 -14.25
N HIS A 82 7.01 22.69 -13.11
CA HIS A 82 5.57 22.45 -12.99
C HIS A 82 4.95 23.40 -11.97
N GLU A 83 3.71 23.82 -12.23
CA GLU A 83 2.93 24.64 -11.29
C GLU A 83 2.09 23.76 -10.33
N GLY A 84 1.44 24.39 -9.35
CA GLY A 84 0.54 23.73 -8.40
C GLY A 84 1.25 22.97 -7.28
N LYS A 85 0.53 22.09 -6.57
CA LYS A 85 1.10 21.18 -5.56
C LYS A 85 1.28 19.78 -6.16
N ALA A 86 2.20 18.99 -5.61
CA ALA A 86 2.32 17.58 -5.94
C ALA A 86 1.04 16.83 -5.58
N TYR A 87 0.65 15.91 -6.45
CA TYR A 87 -0.46 15.00 -6.24
C TYR A 87 -0.10 14.04 -5.12
N GLN A 88 -1.03 13.82 -4.20
CA GLN A 88 -0.80 12.97 -3.03
C GLN A 88 -0.95 11.49 -3.41
N PRO A 89 -0.19 10.59 -2.77
CA PRO A 89 -0.36 9.15 -2.95
C PRO A 89 -1.75 8.71 -2.50
N ALA A 90 -2.35 7.77 -3.23
CA ALA A 90 -3.63 7.19 -2.83
C ALA A 90 -3.49 6.43 -1.50
N ILE A 91 -2.33 5.80 -1.28
CA ILE A 91 -2.04 5.09 -0.04
C ILE A 91 -0.58 5.34 0.37
N GLN A 92 -0.41 5.83 1.58
CA GLN A 92 0.87 5.93 2.29
C GLN A 92 1.06 4.66 3.14
N VAL A 93 2.09 3.88 2.78
CA VAL A 93 2.46 2.65 3.45
C VAL A 93 3.56 2.95 4.48
N PRO A 94 3.30 2.71 5.77
CA PRO A 94 4.20 3.18 6.81
C PRO A 94 5.47 2.35 6.95
N HIS A 95 6.46 3.00 7.53
CA HIS A 95 7.68 2.43 8.10
C HIS A 95 7.56 2.51 9.63
N PRO A 96 8.02 1.53 10.42
CA PRO A 96 8.80 0.36 10.02
C PRO A 96 7.98 -0.84 9.55
N LEU A 97 6.65 -0.72 9.38
CA LEU A 97 5.81 -1.80 8.84
C LEU A 97 6.41 -2.36 7.55
N THR A 98 6.67 -1.49 6.59
CA THR A 98 7.38 -1.81 5.35
C THR A 98 8.68 -1.04 5.25
N ARG A 99 9.63 -1.56 4.47
CA ARG A 99 10.91 -0.93 4.18
C ARG A 99 11.04 -0.59 2.70
N SER A 100 10.64 -1.50 1.81
CA SER A 100 10.69 -1.31 0.36
C SER A 100 9.55 -2.08 -0.30
N VAL A 101 8.53 -1.35 -0.77
CA VAL A 101 7.40 -1.94 -1.50
C VAL A 101 7.70 -1.83 -2.99
N ASN A 102 7.97 -2.97 -3.62
CA ASN A 102 8.45 -3.05 -4.99
C ASN A 102 7.28 -3.24 -5.98
N GLY A 103 7.21 -4.38 -6.64
CA GLY A 103 6.17 -4.70 -7.61
C GLY A 103 4.77 -4.65 -7.03
N LEU A 104 3.82 -4.28 -7.89
CA LEU A 104 2.39 -4.34 -7.63
C LEU A 104 1.73 -5.30 -8.62
N PHE A 105 0.64 -5.94 -8.20
CA PHE A 105 -0.30 -6.60 -9.12
C PHE A 105 -1.71 -6.60 -8.51
N MET A 106 -2.72 -6.70 -9.36
CA MET A 106 -4.11 -6.77 -8.93
C MET A 106 -4.57 -8.22 -8.79
N LEU A 107 -5.37 -8.50 -7.76
CA LEU A 107 -6.12 -9.74 -7.65
C LEU A 107 -7.35 -9.62 -8.53
N ASP A 108 -7.32 -10.24 -9.71
CA ASP A 108 -8.46 -10.26 -10.62
C ASP A 108 -9.34 -11.50 -10.41
N LYS A 109 -10.39 -11.64 -11.24
CA LYS A 109 -11.39 -12.73 -11.18
C LYS A 109 -10.82 -14.15 -11.23
N ARG A 110 -9.56 -14.33 -11.65
CA ARG A 110 -8.87 -15.63 -11.61
C ARG A 110 -8.49 -16.02 -10.19
N PHE A 111 -8.33 -15.06 -9.29
CA PHE A 111 -7.97 -15.33 -7.91
C PHE A 111 -9.12 -16.09 -7.21
N PRO A 112 -8.85 -17.23 -6.54
CA PRO A 112 -9.90 -18.12 -6.02
C PRO A 112 -10.79 -17.52 -4.93
N ASP A 113 -10.38 -16.44 -4.29
CA ASP A 113 -11.19 -15.74 -3.29
C ASP A 113 -11.81 -14.47 -3.89
N SER A 114 -13.08 -14.57 -4.28
CA SER A 114 -13.82 -13.46 -4.87
C SER A 114 -13.93 -12.24 -3.96
N SER A 115 -13.80 -12.41 -2.64
CA SER A 115 -13.86 -11.31 -1.67
C SER A 115 -12.63 -10.38 -1.70
N LEU A 116 -11.58 -10.80 -2.41
CA LEU A 116 -10.35 -10.03 -2.61
C LEU A 116 -10.16 -9.56 -4.06
N VAL A 117 -11.10 -9.88 -4.97
CA VAL A 117 -11.04 -9.39 -6.34
C VAL A 117 -11.13 -7.86 -6.34
N GLY A 118 -10.23 -7.20 -7.08
CA GLY A 118 -10.08 -5.75 -7.11
C GLY A 118 -9.11 -5.21 -6.05
N HIS A 119 -8.70 -6.01 -5.06
CA HIS A 119 -7.61 -5.61 -4.18
C HIS A 119 -6.27 -5.72 -4.92
N GLY A 120 -5.32 -4.86 -4.58
CA GLY A 120 -3.96 -4.96 -5.07
C GLY A 120 -3.04 -5.63 -4.06
N VAL A 121 -1.89 -6.10 -4.53
CA VAL A 121 -0.82 -6.72 -3.74
C VAL A 121 0.47 -5.96 -3.97
N GLY A 122 1.21 -5.69 -2.89
CA GLY A 122 2.53 -5.10 -2.92
C GLY A 122 3.60 -6.06 -2.42
N CYS A 123 4.73 -6.12 -3.14
CA CYS A 123 5.86 -6.97 -2.83
C CYS A 123 6.84 -6.26 -1.87
N GLU A 124 6.81 -6.60 -0.58
CA GLU A 124 7.71 -6.01 0.41
C GLU A 124 9.02 -6.80 0.48
N TYR A 125 10.12 -6.15 0.07
CA TYR A 125 11.40 -6.81 -0.17
C TYR A 125 12.19 -7.16 1.09
N ASN A 126 12.36 -6.22 2.03
CA ASN A 126 13.31 -6.40 3.11
C ASN A 126 12.76 -7.27 4.25
N GLY A 127 11.50 -7.04 4.60
CA GLY A 127 10.71 -7.83 5.54
C GLY A 127 10.21 -9.15 4.95
N ARG A 128 10.31 -9.33 3.62
CA ARG A 128 10.08 -10.61 2.93
C ARG A 128 8.65 -11.11 3.07
N PHE A 129 7.69 -10.24 2.76
CA PHE A 129 6.27 -10.58 2.77
C PHE A 129 5.51 -9.79 1.70
N LEU A 130 4.23 -10.11 1.57
CA LEU A 130 3.29 -9.38 0.72
C LEU A 130 2.35 -8.56 1.61
N ILE A 131 2.10 -7.32 1.19
CA ILE A 131 0.95 -6.54 1.65
C ILE A 131 -0.16 -6.66 0.63
N ARG A 132 -1.40 -6.46 1.07
CA ARG A 132 -2.53 -6.18 0.19
C ARG A 132 -3.04 -4.77 0.47
N PHE A 133 -3.66 -4.17 -0.53
CA PHE A 133 -4.27 -2.86 -0.42
C PHE A 133 -5.65 -2.83 -1.08
N SER A 134 -6.52 -2.01 -0.53
CA SER A 134 -7.84 -1.68 -1.08
C SER A 134 -8.00 -0.16 -1.07
N TYR A 135 -8.85 0.35 -1.94
CA TYR A 135 -9.11 1.78 -2.10
C TYR A 135 -10.54 2.02 -2.56
N HIS A 136 -10.99 3.25 -2.36
CA HIS A 136 -12.29 3.71 -2.83
C HIS A 136 -12.22 5.23 -3.08
N ASP A 137 -13.16 5.73 -3.86
CA ASP A 137 -13.30 7.16 -4.11
C ASP A 137 -13.97 7.85 -2.92
N VAL A 138 -13.35 8.92 -2.44
CA VAL A 138 -13.93 9.82 -1.44
C VAL A 138 -13.84 11.25 -1.96
N GLY A 139 -14.96 11.75 -2.49
CA GLY A 139 -15.04 13.12 -3.00
C GLY A 139 -14.11 13.39 -4.18
N GLY A 140 -13.89 12.39 -5.05
CA GLY A 140 -12.99 12.49 -6.21
C GLY A 140 -11.52 12.14 -5.92
N ALA A 141 -11.18 11.84 -4.66
CA ALA A 141 -9.86 11.36 -4.27
C ALA A 141 -9.88 9.85 -4.04
N LEU A 142 -9.09 9.10 -4.82
CA LEU A 142 -8.81 7.70 -4.49
C LEU A 142 -7.93 7.64 -3.25
N GLN A 143 -8.43 6.98 -2.21
CA GLN A 143 -7.71 6.77 -0.97
C GLN A 143 -8.04 5.39 -0.40
N GLY A 144 -7.20 4.86 0.50
CA GLY A 144 -7.36 3.48 0.91
C GLY A 144 -6.46 3.02 2.03
N ALA A 145 -6.41 1.71 2.22
CA ALA A 145 -5.68 1.09 3.30
C ALA A 145 -4.79 -0.07 2.85
N THR A 146 -3.77 -0.33 3.67
CA THR A 146 -2.87 -1.48 3.53
C THR A 146 -3.00 -2.45 4.70
N TYR A 147 -2.75 -3.72 4.40
CA TYR A 147 -2.83 -4.84 5.32
C TYR A 147 -1.74 -5.86 4.98
N TYR A 148 -1.40 -6.73 5.92
CA TYR A 148 -0.65 -7.94 5.55
C TYR A 148 -1.50 -8.86 4.66
N LEU A 149 -0.86 -9.44 3.64
CA LEU A 149 -1.40 -10.56 2.86
C LEU A 149 -0.72 -11.88 3.24
N THR A 150 0.57 -11.84 3.53
CA THR A 150 1.33 -12.97 4.09
C THR A 150 1.96 -12.59 5.42
N LYS A 151 2.29 -13.58 6.26
CA LYS A 151 3.01 -13.32 7.51
C LYS A 151 4.44 -12.84 7.21
N PRO A 152 4.97 -11.87 7.97
CA PRO A 152 6.35 -11.39 7.82
C PRO A 152 7.40 -12.40 8.29
N SER A 153 7.01 -13.39 9.08
CA SER A 153 7.89 -14.46 9.51
C SER A 153 7.16 -15.80 9.59
N PHE A 154 7.82 -16.82 9.07
CA PHE A 154 7.47 -18.22 9.21
C PHE A 154 8.53 -18.95 10.04
N LYS A 155 8.11 -19.97 10.80
CA LYS A 155 9.02 -20.83 11.57
C LYS A 155 9.98 -21.60 10.65
N ASP A 156 9.47 -22.02 9.49
CA ASP A 156 10.29 -22.59 8.41
C ASP A 156 10.83 -21.43 7.56
N THR A 157 12.14 -21.21 7.63
CA THR A 157 12.80 -20.13 6.91
C THR A 157 12.75 -20.30 5.40
N ASN A 158 12.65 -21.53 4.89
CA ASN A 158 12.51 -21.82 3.47
C ASN A 158 11.11 -21.49 2.95
N ALA A 159 10.12 -21.34 3.84
CA ALA A 159 8.78 -20.89 3.50
C ALA A 159 8.63 -19.35 3.45
N ASN A 160 9.63 -18.60 3.95
CA ASN A 160 9.68 -17.15 3.76
C ASN A 160 10.04 -16.82 2.31
N PHE A 161 9.60 -15.67 1.83
CA PHE A 161 10.13 -15.12 0.58
C PHE A 161 11.61 -14.74 0.75
N LEU A 162 12.36 -14.70 -0.35
CA LEU A 162 13.74 -14.19 -0.33
C LEU A 162 13.79 -12.66 -0.27
N GLY A 163 13.01 -12.03 -1.14
CA GLY A 163 12.87 -10.59 -1.32
C GLY A 163 11.93 -10.32 -2.48
N PRO A 164 10.61 -10.31 -2.24
CA PRO A 164 9.60 -10.09 -3.26
C PRO A 164 9.88 -8.86 -4.11
N LEU A 165 9.81 -9.02 -5.43
CA LEU A 165 10.04 -7.95 -6.41
C LEU A 165 8.86 -7.76 -7.35
N CYS A 166 8.21 -8.85 -7.76
CA CYS A 166 7.06 -8.83 -8.66
C CYS A 166 6.15 -10.03 -8.42
N GLY A 167 4.91 -9.96 -8.92
CA GLY A 167 4.00 -11.10 -8.88
C GLY A 167 2.86 -10.99 -9.87
N ALA A 168 2.11 -12.08 -10.02
CA ALA A 168 0.91 -12.12 -10.86
C ALA A 168 -0.01 -13.28 -10.45
N VAL A 169 -1.30 -13.13 -10.78
CA VAL A 169 -2.29 -14.23 -10.73
C VAL A 169 -2.17 -15.06 -12.01
N ALA A 170 -1.89 -16.34 -11.88
CA ALA A 170 -1.82 -17.29 -12.99
C ALA A 170 -3.22 -17.66 -13.50
N PRO A 171 -3.35 -18.22 -14.73
CA PRO A 171 -4.64 -18.63 -15.28
C PRO A 171 -5.43 -19.63 -14.41
N ASN A 172 -4.74 -20.43 -13.61
CA ASN A 172 -5.34 -21.41 -12.68
C ASN A 172 -5.68 -20.80 -11.30
N GLY A 173 -5.47 -19.50 -11.10
CA GLY A 173 -5.73 -18.78 -9.86
C GLY A 173 -4.61 -18.84 -8.81
N ASP A 174 -3.54 -19.61 -9.03
CA ASP A 174 -2.36 -19.54 -8.16
C ASP A 174 -1.68 -18.17 -8.31
N VAL A 175 -1.01 -17.70 -7.26
CA VAL A 175 -0.20 -16.48 -7.31
C VAL A 175 1.28 -16.85 -7.39
N TYR A 176 2.02 -16.26 -8.33
CA TYR A 176 3.46 -16.45 -8.45
C TYR A 176 4.19 -15.17 -8.07
N ILE A 177 5.23 -15.29 -7.25
CA ILE A 177 6.05 -14.18 -6.77
C ILE A 177 7.49 -14.40 -7.22
N GLY A 178 8.01 -13.46 -8.01
CA GLY A 178 9.43 -13.36 -8.31
C GLY A 178 10.14 -12.65 -7.17
N SER A 179 11.17 -13.29 -6.62
CA SER A 179 11.98 -12.76 -5.53
C SER A 179 13.46 -12.74 -5.92
N ILE A 180 14.17 -11.76 -5.39
CA ILE A 180 15.64 -11.72 -5.42
C ILE A 180 16.16 -11.51 -4.00
N HIS A 181 17.40 -11.88 -3.76
CA HIS A 181 18.12 -11.50 -2.56
C HIS A 181 19.55 -11.16 -2.93
N ASP A 182 20.17 -10.32 -2.11
CA ASP A 182 21.61 -10.06 -2.21
C ASP A 182 22.07 -9.51 -3.57
N SER A 183 21.14 -8.94 -4.35
CA SER A 183 21.36 -8.50 -5.72
C SER A 183 22.10 -7.17 -5.77
N GLY A 184 23.43 -7.17 -5.74
CA GLY A 184 24.32 -6.00 -5.87
C GLY A 184 24.24 -4.93 -4.77
N TRP A 185 23.15 -4.89 -3.99
CA TRP A 185 22.95 -3.96 -2.86
C TRP A 185 23.64 -4.41 -1.57
N LEU A 186 23.77 -5.73 -1.39
CA LEU A 186 24.43 -6.35 -0.23
C LEU A 186 25.74 -7.06 -0.63
N GLY A 187 26.07 -7.07 -1.93
CA GLY A 187 27.35 -7.52 -2.45
C GLY A 187 27.60 -9.03 -2.44
N GLY A 188 26.59 -9.86 -2.17
CA GLY A 188 26.75 -11.31 -2.17
C GLY A 188 26.18 -11.99 -3.40
N GLN A 189 25.56 -13.16 -3.22
CA GLN A 189 25.50 -14.21 -4.25
C GLN A 189 24.47 -13.96 -5.37
N ASN A 190 23.72 -12.84 -5.32
CA ASN A 190 22.65 -12.52 -6.27
C ASN A 190 21.68 -13.71 -6.49
N THR A 191 21.05 -14.19 -5.44
CA THR A 191 20.12 -15.32 -5.52
C THR A 191 18.71 -14.87 -5.86
N GLY A 192 17.91 -15.77 -6.45
CA GLY A 192 16.53 -15.50 -6.78
C GLY A 192 15.66 -16.74 -6.63
N SER A 193 14.36 -16.53 -6.45
CA SER A 193 13.37 -17.61 -6.39
C SER A 193 12.07 -17.20 -7.03
N ILE A 194 11.32 -18.19 -7.50
CA ILE A 194 9.92 -18.05 -7.89
C ILE A 194 9.11 -18.85 -6.88
N VAL A 195 8.27 -18.17 -6.11
CA VAL A 195 7.40 -18.79 -5.10
C VAL A 195 5.99 -18.90 -5.66
N ARG A 196 5.41 -20.10 -5.61
CA ARG A 196 3.99 -20.32 -5.92
C ARG A 196 3.18 -20.33 -4.64
N LEU A 197 2.21 -19.44 -4.55
CA LEU A 197 1.20 -19.40 -3.50
C LEU A 197 -0.08 -20.03 -4.03
N ARG A 198 -0.52 -21.10 -3.36
CA ARG A 198 -1.79 -21.77 -3.61
C ARG A 198 -2.63 -21.70 -2.37
N ARG A 199 -3.91 -21.35 -2.52
CA ARG A 199 -4.87 -21.40 -1.41
C ARG A 199 -4.92 -22.83 -0.86
N ASN A 200 -4.74 -22.96 0.45
CA ASN A 200 -4.82 -24.24 1.14
C ASN A 200 -5.84 -24.13 2.27
N GLY A 201 -6.88 -24.96 2.22
CA GLY A 201 -7.92 -25.02 3.24
C GLY A 201 -8.60 -23.68 3.54
N ASP A 202 -9.04 -23.56 4.78
CA ASP A 202 -9.67 -22.35 5.30
C ASP A 202 -8.65 -21.32 5.75
N LEU A 203 -8.81 -20.10 5.24
CA LEU A 203 -8.04 -18.94 5.69
C LEU A 203 -8.59 -18.40 7.03
N PRO A 204 -7.73 -17.77 7.85
CA PRO A 204 -8.16 -17.12 9.09
C PRO A 204 -9.20 -16.04 8.80
N ASN A 205 -10.08 -15.80 9.77
CA ASN A 205 -10.87 -14.58 9.75
C ASN A 205 -9.98 -13.39 10.12
N GLY A 206 -10.29 -12.20 9.63
CA GLY A 206 -9.52 -10.99 9.85
C GLY A 206 -10.17 -9.83 9.13
N ILE A 207 -9.56 -8.65 9.24
CA ILE A 207 -9.98 -7.50 8.46
C ILE A 207 -9.87 -7.88 6.98
N ARG A 208 -10.96 -7.71 6.23
CA ARG A 208 -11.01 -7.76 4.77
C ARG A 208 -10.75 -6.37 4.21
N GLU A 209 -11.49 -5.36 4.65
CA GLU A 209 -11.43 -4.02 4.10
C GLU A 209 -11.76 -2.97 5.16
N ILE A 210 -11.13 -1.79 5.05
CA ILE A 210 -11.40 -0.60 5.85
C ILE A 210 -11.76 0.51 4.88
N ARG A 211 -12.90 1.15 5.10
CA ARG A 211 -13.35 2.30 4.32
C ARG A 211 -13.61 3.46 5.26
N ALA A 212 -13.12 4.65 4.91
CA ALA A 212 -13.55 5.86 5.59
C ALA A 212 -15.02 6.14 5.23
N VAL A 213 -15.78 6.55 6.23
CA VAL A 213 -17.18 6.96 6.10
C VAL A 213 -17.40 8.23 6.91
N ALA A 214 -18.52 8.92 6.71
CA ALA A 214 -18.85 10.09 7.50
C ALA A 214 -18.82 9.74 9.00
N GLY A 215 -18.01 10.48 9.77
CA GLY A 215 -17.84 10.28 11.20
C GLY A 215 -16.97 9.09 11.64
N GLY A 216 -16.33 8.34 10.73
CA GLY A 216 -15.42 7.27 11.14
C GLY A 216 -15.04 6.26 10.06
N PHE A 217 -15.12 4.97 10.39
CA PHE A 217 -14.68 3.87 9.52
C PHE A 217 -15.67 2.72 9.49
N ASP A 218 -15.80 2.07 8.34
CA ASP A 218 -16.22 0.67 8.25
C ASP A 218 -15.01 -0.24 8.34
N ILE A 219 -15.12 -1.29 9.16
CA ILE A 219 -14.20 -2.42 9.16
C ILE A 219 -15.00 -3.67 8.77
N GLU A 220 -14.75 -4.18 7.58
CA GLU A 220 -15.30 -5.43 7.10
C GLU A 220 -14.36 -6.60 7.40
N PHE A 221 -14.93 -7.73 7.80
CA PHE A 221 -14.24 -8.98 8.11
C PHE A 221 -14.55 -10.07 7.08
N PHE A 222 -13.62 -10.99 6.84
CA PHE A 222 -13.82 -12.10 5.89
C PHE A 222 -14.99 -13.03 6.27
N LYS A 223 -15.21 -13.23 7.57
CA LYS A 223 -16.25 -14.09 8.15
C LYS A 223 -16.95 -13.35 9.30
N PRO A 224 -18.15 -13.78 9.70
CA PRO A 224 -18.84 -13.21 10.86
C PRO A 224 -17.97 -13.15 12.13
N VAL A 225 -18.10 -12.08 12.91
CA VAL A 225 -17.42 -11.86 14.20
C VAL A 225 -18.41 -11.91 15.37
N GLN A 226 -17.90 -12.17 16.58
CA GLN A 226 -18.73 -12.29 17.78
C GLN A 226 -19.32 -10.95 18.19
N ALA A 227 -20.65 -10.88 18.29
CA ALA A 227 -21.40 -9.63 18.45
C ALA A 227 -20.98 -8.81 19.68
N ASN A 228 -20.85 -9.46 20.84
CA ASN A 228 -20.51 -8.78 22.09
C ASN A 228 -19.12 -8.13 22.04
N THR A 229 -18.12 -8.83 21.49
CA THR A 229 -16.75 -8.30 21.36
C THR A 229 -16.68 -7.25 20.26
N ALA A 230 -17.29 -7.49 19.11
CA ALA A 230 -17.24 -6.59 17.96
C ALA A 230 -18.01 -5.27 18.18
N SER A 231 -19.01 -5.26 19.07
CA SER A 231 -19.78 -4.05 19.40
C SER A 231 -19.17 -3.23 20.54
N ALA A 232 -18.09 -3.72 21.17
CA ALA A 232 -17.40 -2.98 22.23
C ALA A 232 -16.36 -2.03 21.63
N ALA A 233 -16.51 -0.72 21.85
CA ALA A 233 -15.55 0.28 21.35
C ALA A 233 -14.10 0.03 21.82
N THR A 234 -13.92 -0.57 23.00
CA THR A 234 -12.62 -0.92 23.59
C THR A 234 -11.85 -2.01 22.85
N THR A 235 -12.55 -2.76 21.97
CA THR A 235 -11.97 -3.72 21.03
C THR A 235 -11.10 -3.03 19.98
N TYR A 236 -11.35 -1.75 19.69
CA TYR A 236 -10.68 -1.02 18.63
C TYR A 236 -9.69 -0.01 19.21
N SER A 237 -8.51 0.09 18.58
CA SER A 237 -7.54 1.14 18.84
C SER A 237 -7.19 1.82 17.54
N ILE A 238 -7.23 3.15 17.54
CA ILE A 238 -6.92 3.97 16.37
C ILE A 238 -5.90 5.03 16.77
N SER A 239 -4.81 5.11 16.01
CA SER A 239 -3.84 6.20 16.11
C SER A 239 -3.63 6.87 14.76
N GLY A 240 -3.70 8.20 14.73
CA GLY A 240 -3.47 9.00 13.54
C GLY A 240 -2.09 9.64 13.60
N TYR A 241 -1.37 9.67 12.48
CA TYR A 241 -0.10 10.38 12.34
C TYR A 241 0.12 10.83 10.90
N THR A 242 1.03 11.78 10.71
CA THR A 242 1.50 12.22 9.39
C THR A 242 3.03 12.31 9.42
N ARG A 243 3.67 12.75 8.34
CA ARG A 243 5.11 12.97 8.29
C ARG A 243 5.43 14.21 7.47
N VAL A 244 6.43 14.95 7.94
CA VAL A 244 6.93 16.15 7.25
C VAL A 244 8.40 15.93 6.95
N PHE A 245 8.79 16.15 5.70
CA PHE A 245 10.19 16.04 5.30
C PHE A 245 11.00 17.18 5.91
N GLN A 246 12.07 16.84 6.64
CA GLN A 246 12.97 17.80 7.30
C GLN A 246 14.43 17.68 6.81
N GLY A 247 14.65 17.14 5.61
CA GLY A 247 15.99 17.01 5.02
C GLY A 247 16.66 15.63 5.22
N SER A 248 16.12 14.78 6.09
CA SER A 248 16.67 13.46 6.44
C SER A 248 16.12 12.33 5.55
N TYR A 249 16.89 11.25 5.40
CA TYR A 249 16.43 10.06 4.65
C TYR A 249 15.18 9.43 5.28
N THR A 250 15.19 9.27 6.59
CA THR A 250 14.02 8.86 7.35
C THR A 250 13.26 10.10 7.82
N SER A 251 11.93 10.00 7.82
CA SER A 251 11.05 11.03 8.39
C SER A 251 10.31 10.42 9.57
N PRO A 252 10.54 10.88 10.81
CA PRO A 252 9.79 10.39 11.97
C PRO A 252 8.33 10.80 11.86
N ASP A 253 7.46 10.06 12.56
CA ASP A 253 6.06 10.44 12.66
C ASP A 253 5.91 11.81 13.30
N SER A 254 4.98 12.60 12.77
CA SER A 254 4.60 13.93 13.20
C SER A 254 3.10 13.95 13.49
N GLY A 255 2.66 14.80 14.43
CA GLY A 255 1.23 14.95 14.74
C GLY A 255 0.55 13.69 15.28
N ARG A 256 1.32 12.73 15.82
CA ARG A 256 0.76 11.47 16.33
C ARG A 256 -0.24 11.74 17.44
N HIS A 257 -1.43 11.18 17.33
CA HIS A 257 -2.51 11.30 18.31
C HIS A 257 -3.34 10.03 18.40
N ARG A 258 -3.99 9.82 19.55
CA ARG A 258 -4.98 8.76 19.72
C ARG A 258 -6.33 9.27 19.22
N VAL A 259 -7.03 8.44 18.46
CA VAL A 259 -8.41 8.71 18.03
C VAL A 259 -9.35 7.97 18.97
N GLU A 260 -10.28 8.71 19.57
CA GLU A 260 -11.31 8.17 20.46
C GLU A 260 -12.41 7.49 19.64
N VAL A 261 -12.65 6.20 19.89
CA VAL A 261 -13.76 5.43 19.31
C VAL A 261 -14.99 5.62 20.20
N LEU A 262 -15.99 6.33 19.69
CA LEU A 262 -17.20 6.69 20.43
C LEU A 262 -18.19 5.53 20.48
N SER A 263 -18.30 4.77 19.40
CA SER A 263 -19.19 3.60 19.32
C SER A 263 -18.72 2.62 18.24
N ALA A 264 -19.02 1.34 18.44
CA ALA A 264 -18.86 0.28 17.44
C ALA A 264 -20.21 -0.40 17.20
N LYS A 265 -20.73 -0.34 15.97
CA LYS A 265 -22.01 -0.95 15.60
C LYS A 265 -21.79 -2.06 14.58
N LEU A 266 -22.06 -3.30 14.98
CA LEU A 266 -22.00 -4.46 14.11
C LEU A 266 -23.21 -4.50 13.16
N SER A 267 -22.97 -4.85 11.90
CA SER A 267 -24.00 -5.11 10.89
C SER A 267 -24.79 -6.39 11.17
N SER A 268 -25.97 -6.53 10.56
CA SER A 268 -26.86 -7.69 10.77
C SER A 268 -26.27 -9.03 10.31
N ASP A 269 -25.38 -9.01 9.31
CA ASP A 269 -24.65 -10.19 8.84
C ASP A 269 -23.42 -10.52 9.70
N SER A 270 -23.17 -9.73 10.74
CA SER A 270 -22.03 -9.82 11.64
C SER A 270 -20.65 -9.69 10.95
N ARG A 271 -20.56 -9.08 9.76
CA ARG A 271 -19.30 -8.95 9.01
C ARG A 271 -18.72 -7.55 8.96
N THR A 272 -19.49 -6.51 9.24
CA THR A 272 -19.01 -5.12 9.15
C THR A 272 -19.26 -4.40 10.46
N VAL A 273 -18.25 -3.72 10.98
CA VAL A 273 -18.38 -2.86 12.15
C VAL A 273 -18.21 -1.40 11.73
N ARG A 274 -19.26 -0.61 11.96
CA ARG A 274 -19.23 0.85 11.85
C ARG A 274 -18.63 1.43 13.12
N LEU A 275 -17.45 2.02 13.01
CA LEU A 275 -16.84 2.81 14.06
C LEU A 275 -17.21 4.28 13.86
N ASN A 276 -17.82 4.88 14.87
CA ASN A 276 -17.90 6.33 14.97
C ASN A 276 -16.75 6.82 15.85
N VAL A 277 -16.05 7.86 15.40
CA VAL A 277 -14.87 8.39 16.07
C VAL A 277 -15.02 9.88 16.28
N LYS A 278 -14.24 10.41 17.24
CA LYS A 278 -14.33 11.82 17.62
C LYS A 278 -13.84 12.79 16.57
N GLU A 279 -12.74 12.47 15.88
CA GLU A 279 -12.10 13.37 14.93
C GLU A 279 -11.30 12.57 13.88
N LEU A 280 -11.39 13.01 12.63
CA LEU A 280 -10.54 12.59 11.51
C LEU A 280 -9.95 13.84 10.84
N ARG A 281 -8.74 13.70 10.30
CA ARG A 281 -7.93 14.76 9.71
C ARG A 281 -7.47 14.33 8.33
N GLU A 282 -7.57 15.24 7.38
CA GLU A 282 -6.98 15.09 6.05
C GLU A 282 -5.45 15.16 6.13
N GLY A 283 -4.77 14.41 5.26
CA GLY A 283 -3.32 14.29 5.23
C GLY A 283 -2.71 13.38 6.31
N TYR A 284 -3.52 12.56 6.97
CA TYR A 284 -3.09 11.62 8.01
C TYR A 284 -3.21 10.16 7.56
N VAL A 285 -2.34 9.32 8.13
CA VAL A 285 -2.44 7.86 8.12
C VAL A 285 -2.99 7.42 9.47
N TYR A 286 -3.95 6.50 9.44
CA TYR A 286 -4.60 5.90 10.60
C TYR A 286 -4.21 4.44 10.73
N GLU A 287 -3.48 4.09 11.78
CA GLU A 287 -3.31 2.71 12.21
C GLU A 287 -4.54 2.28 13.00
N ILE A 288 -5.26 1.29 12.49
CA ILE A 288 -6.52 0.78 13.06
C ILE A 288 -6.29 -0.68 13.42
N SER A 289 -6.38 -1.00 14.71
CA SER A 289 -6.14 -2.33 15.26
C SER A 289 -7.37 -2.87 15.97
N VAL A 290 -7.68 -4.15 15.73
CA VAL A 290 -8.78 -4.90 16.33
C VAL A 290 -8.19 -5.88 17.33
N LYS A 291 -8.47 -5.70 18.63
CA LYS A 291 -8.04 -6.63 19.67
C LYS A 291 -8.83 -7.92 19.53
N SER A 292 -8.14 -9.05 19.38
CA SER A 292 -8.79 -10.36 19.27
C SER A 292 -8.12 -11.39 20.17
N ASN A 293 -8.93 -12.04 21.01
CA ASN A 293 -8.53 -13.25 21.72
C ASN A 293 -8.73 -14.52 20.86
N THR A 294 -9.35 -14.38 19.68
CA THR A 294 -9.75 -15.48 18.80
C THR A 294 -8.85 -15.62 17.57
N GLY A 295 -7.74 -14.86 17.49
CA GLY A 295 -6.73 -15.01 16.44
C GLY A 295 -7.10 -14.42 15.08
N LEU A 296 -7.75 -13.24 15.05
CA LEU A 296 -7.99 -12.53 13.80
C LEU A 296 -6.68 -12.22 13.06
N TRP A 297 -6.66 -12.39 11.75
CA TRP A 297 -5.51 -12.03 10.92
C TRP A 297 -5.90 -11.70 9.48
N PRO A 298 -5.53 -10.52 8.95
CA PRO A 298 -4.84 -9.43 9.65
C PRO A 298 -5.76 -8.73 10.66
N GLU A 299 -5.21 -8.31 11.79
CA GLU A 299 -5.92 -7.56 12.85
C GLU A 299 -5.65 -6.05 12.83
N THR A 300 -4.69 -5.62 12.00
CA THR A 300 -4.33 -4.21 11.82
C THR A 300 -4.39 -3.82 10.35
N GLY A 301 -4.91 -2.62 10.07
CA GLY A 301 -4.81 -1.96 8.78
C GLY A 301 -4.31 -0.53 8.93
N HIS A 302 -3.71 0.02 7.87
CA HIS A 302 -3.22 1.40 7.84
C HIS A 302 -3.92 2.17 6.74
N TYR A 303 -4.77 3.12 7.10
CA TYR A 303 -5.64 3.86 6.19
C TYR A 303 -5.12 5.27 5.93
N THR A 304 -4.99 5.66 4.66
CA THR A 304 -4.59 7.01 4.25
C THR A 304 -5.83 7.88 4.04
N MET A 305 -5.91 9.01 4.75
CA MET A 305 -7.02 9.96 4.67
C MET A 305 -6.59 11.19 3.88
N LEU A 306 -6.85 11.22 2.58
CA LEU A 306 -6.67 12.42 1.75
C LEU A 306 -7.84 13.39 1.93
N THR A 307 -9.05 12.85 2.02
CA THR A 307 -10.30 13.58 2.19
C THR A 307 -11.15 12.88 3.25
N VAL A 308 -11.66 13.65 4.21
CA VAL A 308 -12.60 13.12 5.20
C VAL A 308 -14.00 13.08 4.58
N PRO A 309 -14.67 11.91 4.53
CA PRO A 309 -16.03 11.83 4.00
C PRO A 309 -16.99 12.72 4.78
N LYS A 310 -17.87 13.41 4.05
CA LYS A 310 -18.90 14.30 4.60
C LYS A 310 -20.25 13.61 4.67
#